data_AF-A0A1X1RM66-F1
#
_entry.id   AF-A0A1X1RM66-F1
#
_cell.length_a   1.000
_cell.length_b   1.000
_cell.length_c   1.000
_cell.angle_alpha   90.00
_cell.angle_beta   90.00
_cell.angle_gamma   90.00
#
_symmetry.space_group_name_H-M   'P 1'
#
loop_
_entity.id
_entity.type
_entity.pdbx_description
1 polymer ?
#
loop_
_entity_poly.entity_id
_entity_poly.type
_entity_poly.pdbx_seq_one_letter_code
_entity_poly.pdbx_strand_id
1 'polypeptide(L)'
;MSEPGPTEWGVPASGVGPWKGPLPDDPRYDPALLRDGDTRNVVDAYRYWRREAIIADIDKRRHPLHIAIENFGHDANIGSVVRTANAFAVDTVHIVGRRRWNRRGAMVTDRYQRLRHHDTIAELLGFASHNGLTVVAVDNVPGAARLEQTPLPRECLLVFGQEGPGISDAARAGAALTVSIAQFGSTRSINVAVAAGIAMHAWITRHANIANAW
;
A
#
# COMPACT_ATOMS: atom_id res chain seq x y z
N MET A 1 -20.35 -25.17 -16.23
CA MET A 1 -19.04 -24.82 -15.65
C MET A 1 -19.14 -23.36 -15.27
N SER A 2 -19.20 -23.04 -13.98
CA SER A 2 -19.31 -21.67 -13.49
C SER A 2 -18.06 -20.89 -13.89
N GLU A 3 -18.23 -19.68 -14.43
CA GLU A 3 -17.12 -18.74 -14.51
C GLU A 3 -16.57 -18.51 -13.09
N PRO A 4 -15.24 -18.55 -12.89
CA PRO A 4 -14.65 -18.26 -11.59
C PRO A 4 -15.06 -16.86 -11.13
N GLY A 5 -15.52 -16.74 -9.88
CA GLY A 5 -15.78 -15.44 -9.28
C GLY A 5 -14.50 -14.60 -9.12
N PRO A 6 -14.61 -13.28 -8.89
CA PRO A 6 -13.47 -12.37 -8.79
C PRO A 6 -12.37 -12.88 -7.82
N THR A 7 -12.81 -13.45 -6.70
CA THR A 7 -11.94 -13.90 -5.60
C THR A 7 -11.56 -15.39 -5.65
N GLU A 8 -11.74 -16.09 -6.78
CA GLU A 8 -11.36 -17.50 -6.87
C GLU A 8 -9.84 -17.66 -7.03
N TRP A 9 -9.13 -17.67 -5.89
CA TRP A 9 -7.71 -17.96 -5.71
C TRP A 9 -7.35 -19.45 -5.98
N GLY A 10 -7.88 -20.01 -7.06
CA GLY A 10 -8.01 -21.45 -7.27
C GLY A 10 -6.82 -22.17 -7.90
N VAL A 11 -5.56 -21.94 -7.48
CA VAL A 11 -4.37 -22.78 -7.80
C VAL A 11 -3.35 -22.63 -6.64
N PRO A 12 -2.60 -23.67 -6.19
CA PRO A 12 -1.96 -23.65 -4.87
C PRO A 12 -0.91 -22.54 -4.73
N ALA A 13 -0.54 -22.24 -3.47
CA ALA A 13 0.44 -21.23 -3.03
C ALA A 13 1.83 -21.26 -3.72
N SER A 14 2.05 -22.15 -4.70
CA SER A 14 3.26 -22.42 -5.46
C SER A 14 3.36 -21.74 -6.83
N GLY A 15 2.34 -20.98 -7.26
CA GLY A 15 2.31 -20.34 -8.59
C GLY A 15 1.96 -21.30 -9.73
N VAL A 16 2.30 -20.94 -10.96
CA VAL A 16 1.93 -21.68 -12.19
C VAL A 16 3.15 -22.28 -12.88
N GLY A 17 2.98 -23.45 -13.51
CA GLY A 17 4.04 -24.11 -14.29
C GLY A 17 4.30 -23.43 -15.65
N PRO A 18 5.15 -24.02 -16.50
CA PRO A 18 5.39 -23.53 -17.85
C PRO A 18 4.10 -23.36 -18.68
N TRP A 19 4.10 -22.35 -19.55
CA TRP A 19 3.02 -22.08 -20.48
C TRP A 19 2.70 -23.31 -21.33
N LYS A 20 1.40 -23.57 -21.54
CA LYS A 20 0.91 -24.69 -22.33
C LYS A 20 0.23 -24.14 -23.58
N GLY A 21 0.68 -24.61 -24.75
CA GLY A 21 0.14 -24.20 -26.04
C GLY A 21 1.04 -23.21 -26.80
N PRO A 22 0.51 -22.58 -27.87
CA PRO A 22 1.25 -21.60 -28.66
C PRO A 22 1.72 -20.43 -27.79
N LEU A 23 2.96 -19.97 -28.01
CA LEU A 23 3.49 -18.83 -27.26
C LEU A 23 2.75 -17.54 -27.66
N PRO A 24 2.37 -16.70 -26.68
CA PRO A 24 1.77 -15.40 -26.97
C PRO A 24 2.74 -14.48 -27.73
N ASP A 25 2.25 -13.81 -28.77
CA ASP A 25 2.94 -12.70 -29.44
C ASP A 25 2.54 -11.37 -28.79
N ASP A 26 2.95 -11.19 -27.53
CA ASP A 26 2.68 -9.98 -26.76
C ASP A 26 3.91 -9.59 -25.93
N PRO A 27 4.46 -8.37 -26.10
CA PRO A 27 5.70 -7.94 -25.44
C PRO A 27 5.59 -7.85 -23.91
N ARG A 28 4.37 -7.83 -23.35
CA ARG A 28 4.15 -7.88 -21.90
C ARG A 28 4.62 -9.19 -21.29
N TYR A 29 4.63 -10.28 -22.05
CA TYR A 29 5.04 -11.58 -21.52
C TYR A 29 6.56 -11.71 -21.45
N ASP A 30 7.03 -12.36 -20.38
CA ASP A 30 8.43 -12.68 -20.16
C ASP A 30 8.72 -14.10 -20.70
N PRO A 31 9.62 -14.24 -21.70
CA PRO A 31 9.96 -15.55 -22.27
C PRO A 31 10.49 -16.57 -21.27
N ALA A 32 11.19 -16.13 -20.22
CA ALA A 32 11.71 -17.04 -19.19
C ALA A 32 10.57 -17.57 -18.31
N LEU A 33 9.64 -16.70 -17.92
CA LEU A 33 8.47 -17.13 -17.13
C LEU A 33 7.56 -18.06 -17.93
N LEU A 34 7.36 -17.79 -19.23
CA LEU A 34 6.60 -18.68 -20.10
C LEU A 34 7.24 -20.07 -20.18
N ARG A 35 8.58 -20.15 -20.24
CA ARG A 35 9.31 -21.42 -20.36
C ARG A 35 9.40 -22.19 -19.04
N ASP A 36 9.66 -21.49 -17.94
CA ASP A 36 10.05 -22.12 -16.67
C ASP A 36 8.88 -22.17 -15.66
N GLY A 37 7.82 -21.40 -15.91
CA GLY A 37 6.72 -21.18 -14.98
C GLY A 37 6.89 -19.88 -14.18
N ASP A 38 5.83 -19.48 -13.49
CA ASP A 38 5.77 -18.25 -12.71
C ASP A 38 5.32 -18.51 -11.28
N THR A 39 6.29 -18.51 -10.36
CA THR A 39 6.11 -18.74 -8.92
C THR A 39 5.95 -17.44 -8.12
N ARG A 40 5.92 -16.27 -8.77
CA ARG A 40 5.86 -14.97 -8.08
C ARG A 40 4.52 -14.81 -7.34
N ASN A 41 4.49 -14.00 -6.29
CA ASN A 41 3.25 -13.68 -5.59
C ASN A 41 2.48 -12.55 -6.29
N VAL A 42 1.89 -12.85 -7.45
CA VAL A 42 1.04 -11.93 -8.23
C VAL A 42 -0.30 -12.61 -8.52
N VAL A 43 -1.35 -11.81 -8.73
CA VAL A 43 -2.66 -12.33 -9.15
C VAL A 43 -2.57 -13.02 -10.51
N ASP A 44 -3.49 -13.94 -10.79
CA ASP A 44 -3.38 -14.81 -11.97
C ASP A 44 -3.40 -14.05 -13.30
N ALA A 45 -4.10 -12.92 -13.35
CA ALA A 45 -4.11 -12.03 -14.51
C ALA A 45 -2.72 -11.45 -14.90
N TYR A 46 -1.77 -11.45 -13.96
CA TYR A 46 -0.40 -10.97 -14.18
C TYR A 46 0.63 -12.07 -14.32
N ARG A 47 0.20 -13.34 -14.37
CA ARG A 47 1.13 -14.47 -14.56
C ARG A 47 1.85 -14.33 -15.88
N TYR A 48 3.14 -14.66 -15.85
CA TYR A 48 4.07 -14.57 -16.97
C TYR A 48 4.37 -13.16 -17.46
N TRP A 49 3.70 -12.12 -16.97
CA TRP A 49 4.00 -10.75 -17.39
C TRP A 49 5.32 -10.28 -16.82
N ARG A 50 6.05 -9.50 -17.61
CA ARG A 50 7.20 -8.71 -17.18
C ARG A 50 6.77 -7.78 -16.06
N ARG A 51 7.69 -7.51 -15.14
CA ARG A 51 7.42 -6.62 -14.01
C ARG A 51 6.96 -5.24 -14.48
N GLU A 52 7.63 -4.70 -15.48
CA GLU A 52 7.38 -3.37 -16.01
C GLU A 52 5.97 -3.28 -16.62
N ALA A 53 5.50 -4.36 -17.25
CA ALA A 53 4.14 -4.46 -17.77
C ALA A 53 3.10 -4.46 -16.65
N ILE A 54 3.37 -5.18 -15.54
CA ILE A 54 2.51 -5.18 -14.36
C ILE A 54 2.43 -3.78 -13.74
N ILE A 55 3.58 -3.12 -13.56
CA ILE A 55 3.62 -1.75 -13.00
C ILE A 55 2.84 -0.79 -13.90
N ALA A 56 3.10 -0.81 -15.22
CA ALA A 56 2.42 0.06 -16.18
C ALA A 56 0.90 -0.17 -16.22
N ASP A 57 0.44 -1.38 -15.97
CA ASP A 57 -0.99 -1.68 -15.89
C ASP A 57 -1.63 -1.18 -14.58
N ILE A 58 -0.99 -1.45 -13.44
CA ILE A 58 -1.44 -0.93 -12.13
C ILE A 58 -1.49 0.61 -12.14
N ASP A 59 -0.49 1.25 -12.75
CA ASP A 59 -0.37 2.70 -12.83
C ASP A 59 -1.57 3.39 -13.51
N LYS A 60 -2.32 2.69 -14.37
CA LYS A 60 -3.55 3.21 -15.00
C LYS A 60 -4.72 3.32 -14.03
N ARG A 61 -4.66 2.62 -12.90
CA ARG A 61 -5.76 2.46 -11.95
C ARG A 61 -5.37 2.75 -10.50
N ARG A 62 -4.19 3.33 -10.28
CA ARG A 62 -3.79 3.76 -8.94
C ARG A 62 -4.76 4.80 -8.40
N HIS A 63 -5.06 4.66 -7.12
CA HIS A 63 -5.89 5.61 -6.40
C HIS A 63 -5.05 6.81 -5.96
N PRO A 64 -5.60 8.05 -5.93
CA PRO A 64 -4.91 9.25 -5.45
C PRO A 64 -4.74 9.28 -3.92
N LEU A 65 -4.47 8.11 -3.36
CA LEU A 65 -4.16 7.86 -1.97
C LEU A 65 -2.66 7.64 -1.86
N HIS A 66 -2.03 8.38 -0.96
CA HIS A 66 -0.62 8.25 -0.62
C HIS A 66 -0.48 7.80 0.83
N ILE A 67 0.55 7.02 1.12
CA ILE A 67 0.82 6.51 2.46
C ILE A 67 2.23 6.92 2.86
N ALA A 68 2.40 7.49 4.04
CA ALA A 68 3.72 7.81 4.60
C ALA A 68 3.94 7.09 5.91
N ILE A 69 5.15 6.56 6.11
CA ILE A 69 5.57 5.94 7.36
C ILE A 69 6.91 6.51 7.82
N GLU A 70 6.96 6.94 9.08
CA GLU A 70 8.18 7.40 9.74
C GLU A 70 9.10 6.21 10.07
N ASN A 71 10.35 6.26 9.60
CA ASN A 71 11.36 5.24 9.77
C ASN A 71 12.59 5.81 10.49
N PHE A 72 12.42 6.28 11.73
CA PHE A 72 13.52 6.82 12.53
C PHE A 72 14.30 5.72 13.29
N GLY A 73 13.68 4.56 13.49
CA GLY A 73 14.19 3.29 13.97
C GLY A 73 14.22 2.23 12.87
N HIS A 74 14.50 0.97 13.22
CA HIS A 74 14.37 -0.14 12.26
C HIS A 74 12.97 -0.76 12.39
N ASP A 75 11.96 -0.12 11.79
CA ASP A 75 10.58 -0.58 11.89
C ASP A 75 10.36 -1.86 11.05
N ALA A 76 9.86 -2.92 11.70
CA ALA A 76 9.62 -4.21 11.06
C ALA A 76 8.35 -4.22 10.18
N ASN A 77 7.48 -3.22 10.32
CA ASN A 77 6.15 -3.19 9.75
C ASN A 77 6.09 -2.55 8.36
N ILE A 78 7.12 -1.80 7.94
CA ILE A 78 7.13 -1.05 6.67
C ILE A 78 6.84 -1.97 5.48
N GLY A 79 7.39 -3.19 5.46
CA GLY A 79 7.09 -4.15 4.41
C GLY A 79 5.62 -4.54 4.33
N SER A 80 4.97 -4.74 5.46
CA SER A 80 3.54 -5.06 5.49
C SER A 80 2.70 -3.87 4.99
N VAL A 81 3.08 -2.64 5.35
CA VAL A 81 2.44 -1.42 4.83
C VAL A 81 2.58 -1.32 3.32
N VAL A 82 3.78 -1.55 2.78
CA VAL A 82 4.05 -1.54 1.33
C VAL A 82 3.23 -2.60 0.59
N ARG A 83 3.12 -3.80 1.15
CA ARG A 83 2.31 -4.88 0.58
C ARG A 83 0.83 -4.51 0.54
N THR A 84 0.28 -4.01 1.64
CA THR A 84 -1.12 -3.59 1.72
C THR A 84 -1.42 -2.43 0.78
N ALA A 85 -0.51 -1.46 0.69
CA ALA A 85 -0.63 -0.34 -0.24
C ALA A 85 -0.70 -0.79 -1.71
N ASN A 86 0.13 -1.77 -2.10
CA ASN A 86 0.07 -2.33 -3.45
C ASN A 86 -1.26 -3.08 -3.70
N ALA A 87 -1.74 -3.86 -2.73
CA ALA A 87 -3.01 -4.58 -2.84
C ALA A 87 -4.19 -3.63 -3.05
N PHE A 88 -4.18 -2.47 -2.39
CA PHE A 88 -5.17 -1.40 -2.57
C PHE A 88 -4.87 -0.44 -3.72
N ALA A 89 -3.86 -0.71 -4.57
CA ALA A 89 -3.45 0.16 -5.66
C ALA A 89 -3.23 1.63 -5.22
N VAL A 90 -2.71 1.85 -4.01
CA VAL A 90 -2.25 3.16 -3.52
C VAL A 90 -1.25 3.76 -4.51
N ASP A 91 -1.30 5.08 -4.74
CA ASP A 91 -0.40 5.76 -5.66
C ASP A 91 1.06 5.51 -5.27
N THR A 92 1.48 6.07 -4.14
CA THR A 92 2.87 6.02 -3.67
C THR A 92 2.95 5.75 -2.17
N VAL A 93 3.91 4.92 -1.77
CA VAL A 93 4.35 4.83 -0.37
C VAL A 93 5.60 5.66 -0.15
N HIS A 94 5.53 6.53 0.84
CA HIS A 94 6.57 7.44 1.26
C HIS A 94 7.24 6.92 2.53
N ILE A 95 8.57 6.83 2.51
CA ILE A 95 9.38 6.41 3.66
C ILE A 95 10.16 7.61 4.12
N VAL A 96 9.94 8.05 5.37
CA VAL A 96 10.57 9.25 5.92
C VAL A 96 11.68 8.88 6.90
N GLY A 97 12.82 9.55 6.84
CA GLY A 97 13.95 9.30 7.73
C GLY A 97 14.92 8.27 7.14
N ARG A 98 15.16 7.14 7.81
CA ARG A 98 16.17 6.17 7.35
C ARG A 98 15.77 5.57 5.99
N ARG A 99 16.74 5.53 5.06
CA ARG A 99 16.55 4.94 3.73
C ARG A 99 16.42 3.42 3.74
N ARG A 100 17.09 2.74 4.68
CA ARG A 100 17.03 1.28 4.83
C ARG A 100 15.85 0.93 5.73
N TRP A 101 15.06 -0.04 5.28
CA TRP A 101 13.85 -0.50 5.97
C TRP A 101 13.67 -2.02 5.77
N ASN A 102 12.89 -2.65 6.64
CA ASN A 102 12.69 -4.10 6.61
C ASN A 102 11.70 -4.51 5.50
N ARG A 103 12.23 -5.12 4.43
CA ARG A 103 11.45 -5.57 3.27
C ARG A 103 10.77 -6.92 3.43
N ARG A 104 11.02 -7.65 4.53
CA ARG A 104 10.53 -9.03 4.70
C ARG A 104 9.00 -9.10 4.58
N GLY A 105 8.28 -8.19 5.23
CA GLY A 105 6.82 -8.12 5.17
C GLY A 105 6.26 -7.79 3.78
N ALA A 106 7.07 -7.21 2.89
CA ALA A 106 6.64 -6.85 1.54
C ALA A 106 6.44 -8.07 0.65
N MET A 107 7.08 -9.22 0.95
CA MET A 107 6.99 -10.43 0.13
C MET A 107 7.29 -10.16 -1.36
N VAL A 108 8.32 -9.34 -1.64
CA VAL A 108 8.75 -8.91 -3.00
C VAL A 108 7.77 -7.96 -3.71
N THR A 109 6.64 -7.62 -3.07
CA THR A 109 5.64 -6.69 -3.60
C THR A 109 6.18 -5.26 -3.76
N ASP A 110 7.24 -4.92 -3.01
CA ASP A 110 7.96 -3.64 -3.13
C ASP A 110 8.46 -3.37 -4.56
N ARG A 111 8.67 -4.42 -5.36
CA ARG A 111 9.08 -4.30 -6.75
C ARG A 111 7.98 -3.82 -7.70
N TYR A 112 6.71 -3.86 -7.28
CA TYR A 112 5.55 -3.42 -8.07
C TYR A 112 4.91 -2.15 -7.51
N GLN A 113 5.43 -1.62 -6.41
CA GLN A 113 4.90 -0.44 -5.74
C GLN A 113 5.78 0.79 -5.99
N ARG A 114 5.15 1.95 -6.21
CA ARG A 114 5.86 3.22 -6.22
C ARG A 114 6.32 3.55 -4.80
N LEU A 115 7.63 3.67 -4.63
CA LEU A 115 8.25 4.04 -3.36
C LEU A 115 8.98 5.37 -3.53
N ARG A 116 8.77 6.29 -2.58
CA ARG A 116 9.50 7.54 -2.51
C ARG A 116 10.11 7.70 -1.13
N HIS A 117 11.34 8.17 -1.09
CA HIS A 117 12.03 8.44 0.16
C HIS A 117 12.12 9.95 0.39
N HIS A 118 12.04 10.35 1.65
CA HIS A 118 12.24 11.72 2.12
C HIS A 118 13.16 11.68 3.34
N ASP A 119 14.13 12.58 3.42
CA ASP A 119 15.04 12.65 4.57
C ASP A 119 14.31 13.21 5.79
N THR A 120 13.33 14.10 5.58
CA THR A 120 12.61 14.79 6.67
C THR A 120 11.09 14.83 6.45
N ILE A 121 10.35 15.10 7.54
CA ILE A 121 8.91 15.36 7.47
C ILE A 121 8.59 16.65 6.71
N ALA A 122 9.44 17.66 6.81
CA ALA A 122 9.26 18.90 6.06
C ALA A 122 9.27 18.65 4.54
N GLU A 123 10.15 17.77 4.05
CA GLU A 123 10.15 17.37 2.63
C GLU A 123 8.89 16.61 2.22
N LEU A 124 8.40 15.71 3.09
CA LEU A 124 7.13 15.00 2.86
C LEU A 124 5.96 15.98 2.75
N LEU A 125 5.85 16.91 3.70
CA LEU A 125 4.79 17.93 3.71
C LEU A 125 4.90 18.86 2.50
N GLY A 126 6.12 19.22 2.11
CA GLY A 126 6.40 19.94 0.87
C GLY A 126 5.88 19.17 -0.35
N PHE A 127 6.19 17.88 -0.45
CA PHE A 127 5.66 17.03 -1.53
C PHE A 127 4.13 17.01 -1.54
N ALA A 128 3.50 16.81 -0.38
CA ALA A 128 2.04 16.76 -0.28
C ALA A 128 1.41 18.08 -0.78
N SER A 129 1.92 19.22 -0.32
CA SER A 129 1.46 20.54 -0.75
C SER A 129 1.62 20.74 -2.27
N HIS A 130 2.79 20.41 -2.84
CA HIS A 130 3.04 20.56 -4.29
C HIS A 130 2.13 19.67 -5.15
N ASN A 131 1.64 18.55 -4.62
CA ASN A 131 0.80 17.59 -5.35
C ASN A 131 -0.68 17.71 -4.98
N GLY A 132 -1.07 18.74 -4.22
CA GLY A 132 -2.47 18.94 -3.83
C GLY A 132 -3.04 17.85 -2.91
N LEU A 133 -2.18 17.19 -2.13
CA LEU A 133 -2.57 16.11 -1.22
C LEU A 133 -2.91 16.67 0.16
N THR A 134 -4.11 16.34 0.67
CA THR A 134 -4.46 16.65 2.05
C THR A 134 -3.76 15.68 2.99
N VAL A 135 -2.93 16.19 3.91
CA VAL A 135 -2.22 15.34 4.88
C VAL A 135 -3.15 14.99 6.06
N VAL A 136 -3.29 13.70 6.33
CA VAL A 136 -4.08 13.16 7.45
C VAL A 136 -3.17 12.32 8.34
N ALA A 137 -3.01 12.74 9.59
CA ALA A 137 -2.28 11.98 10.59
C ALA A 137 -3.16 10.85 11.15
N VAL A 138 -2.60 9.64 11.27
CA VAL A 138 -3.29 8.51 11.90
C VAL A 138 -2.57 8.14 13.20
N ASP A 139 -3.14 8.59 14.32
CA ASP A 139 -2.60 8.39 15.68
C ASP A 139 -3.72 8.51 16.73
N ASN A 140 -3.57 7.87 17.89
CA ASN A 140 -4.54 7.89 18.99
C ASN A 140 -4.27 8.98 20.04
N VAL A 141 -3.71 10.12 19.61
CA VAL A 141 -3.47 11.30 20.46
C VAL A 141 -4.77 11.98 20.89
N PRO A 142 -4.79 12.69 22.05
CA PRO A 142 -5.94 13.48 22.47
C PRO A 142 -6.41 14.46 21.38
N GLY A 143 -7.72 14.52 21.16
CA GLY A 143 -8.34 15.40 20.16
C GLY A 143 -8.43 14.81 18.75
N ALA A 144 -7.89 13.62 18.49
CA ALA A 144 -8.05 12.94 17.21
C ALA A 144 -9.53 12.56 16.95
N ALA A 145 -10.02 12.84 15.75
CA ALA A 145 -11.36 12.44 15.32
C ALA A 145 -11.44 10.91 15.14
N ARG A 146 -12.63 10.32 15.25
CA ARG A 146 -12.81 8.88 15.02
C ARG A 146 -12.77 8.59 13.52
N LEU A 147 -11.87 7.71 13.09
CA LEU A 147 -11.75 7.31 11.68
C LEU A 147 -13.09 6.82 11.13
N GLU A 148 -13.84 6.07 11.94
CA GLU A 148 -15.13 5.48 11.59
C GLU A 148 -16.22 6.52 11.28
N GLN A 149 -16.03 7.76 11.74
CA GLN A 149 -16.98 8.86 11.60
C GLN A 149 -16.42 10.00 10.74
N THR A 150 -15.18 9.89 10.26
CA THR A 150 -14.49 10.98 9.59
C THR A 150 -14.33 10.68 8.11
N PRO A 151 -14.92 11.49 7.21
CA PRO A 151 -14.75 11.28 5.78
C PRO A 151 -13.32 11.65 5.36
N LEU A 152 -12.54 10.64 4.99
CA LEU A 152 -11.20 10.87 4.44
C LEU A 152 -11.27 11.61 3.08
N PRO A 153 -10.41 12.61 2.82
CA PRO A 153 -10.33 13.26 1.52
C PRO A 153 -9.92 12.27 0.42
N ARG A 154 -10.36 12.52 -0.82
CA ARG A 154 -10.03 11.65 -1.95
C ARG A 154 -8.54 11.73 -2.28
N GLU A 155 -8.03 12.92 -2.54
CA GLU A 155 -6.62 13.22 -2.75
C GLU A 155 -5.93 13.46 -1.39
N CYS A 156 -5.41 12.40 -0.78
CA CYS A 156 -4.80 12.51 0.54
C CYS A 156 -3.52 11.71 0.71
N LEU A 157 -2.75 12.14 1.70
CA LEU A 157 -1.58 11.44 2.23
C LEU A 157 -1.86 11.07 3.67
N LEU A 158 -2.02 9.76 3.94
CA LEU A 158 -2.14 9.24 5.30
C LEU A 158 -0.74 9.05 5.87
N VAL A 159 -0.41 9.75 6.96
CA VAL A 159 0.88 9.66 7.62
C VAL A 159 0.76 8.88 8.93
N PHE A 160 1.64 7.88 9.07
CA PHE A 160 1.77 7.00 10.22
C PHE A 160 3.10 7.25 10.90
N GLY A 161 3.07 7.36 12.22
CA GLY A 161 4.27 7.44 13.04
C GLY A 161 5.01 6.10 13.12
N GLN A 162 6.16 6.14 13.79
CA GLN A 162 6.92 4.93 14.08
C GLN A 162 6.31 4.16 15.26
N GLU A 163 6.44 2.83 15.24
CA GLU A 163 6.11 2.00 16.40
C GLU A 163 6.82 2.48 17.68
N GLY A 164 6.03 2.68 18.75
CA GLY A 164 6.47 3.20 20.04
C GLY A 164 6.09 4.67 20.24
N PRO A 165 6.87 5.65 19.73
CA PRO A 165 6.61 7.08 19.96
C PRO A 165 5.34 7.61 19.30
N GLY A 166 4.81 6.92 18.28
CA GLY A 166 3.73 7.46 17.45
C GLY A 166 4.24 8.48 16.44
N ILE A 167 3.36 9.39 16.02
CA ILE A 167 3.63 10.41 15.02
C ILE A 167 4.48 11.55 15.60
N SER A 168 5.47 12.03 14.83
CA SER A 168 6.24 13.21 15.23
C SER A 168 5.37 14.47 15.37
N ASP A 169 5.80 15.40 16.23
CA ASP A 169 5.14 16.72 16.39
C ASP A 169 5.08 17.49 15.07
N ALA A 170 6.12 17.39 14.23
CA ALA A 170 6.17 18.04 12.93
C ALA A 170 5.09 17.49 11.98
N ALA A 171 4.90 16.18 11.95
CA ALA A 171 3.89 15.55 11.12
C ALA A 171 2.47 15.84 11.64
N ARG A 172 2.27 15.86 12.96
CA ARG A 172 1.00 16.29 13.57
C ARG A 172 0.67 17.75 13.24
N ALA A 173 1.64 18.64 13.36
CA ALA A 173 1.43 20.08 13.08
C ALA A 173 1.18 20.37 11.60
N GLY A 174 1.74 19.57 10.69
CA GLY A 174 1.53 19.68 9.25
C GLY A 174 0.27 18.96 8.72
N ALA A 175 -0.42 18.19 9.55
CA ALA A 175 -1.63 17.48 9.15
C ALA A 175 -2.85 18.40 9.22
N ALA A 176 -3.70 18.35 8.20
CA ALA A 176 -4.97 19.07 8.19
C ALA A 176 -6.00 18.44 9.15
N LEU A 177 -5.82 17.15 9.46
CA LEU A 177 -6.69 16.35 10.29
C LEU A 177 -5.88 15.24 10.96
N THR A 178 -6.20 14.95 12.22
CA THR A 178 -5.72 13.75 12.91
C THR A 178 -6.88 12.83 13.21
N VAL A 179 -6.78 11.57 12.80
CA VAL A 179 -7.77 10.52 13.05
C VAL A 179 -7.21 9.39 13.90
N SER A 180 -8.08 8.79 14.70
CA SER A 180 -7.78 7.61 15.51
C SER A 180 -8.78 6.51 15.22
N ILE A 181 -8.30 5.26 15.23
CA ILE A 181 -9.16 4.07 15.14
C ILE A 181 -9.75 3.81 16.54
N ALA A 182 -11.04 3.52 16.60
CA ALA A 182 -11.70 3.17 17.86
C ALA A 182 -11.11 1.88 18.45
N GLN A 183 -10.79 1.91 19.74
CA GLN A 183 -10.23 0.78 20.47
C GLN A 183 -11.05 0.52 21.73
N PHE A 184 -11.32 -0.76 22.01
CA PHE A 184 -12.16 -1.21 23.13
C PHE A 184 -11.42 -2.18 24.06
N GLY A 185 -10.16 -2.52 23.74
CA GLY A 185 -9.32 -3.43 24.51
C GLY A 185 -8.39 -2.72 25.49
N SER A 186 -7.52 -3.51 26.13
CA SER A 186 -6.56 -3.04 27.14
C SER A 186 -5.20 -2.58 26.57
N THR A 187 -4.94 -2.80 25.29
CA THR A 187 -3.69 -2.34 24.64
C THR A 187 -3.66 -0.81 24.52
N ARG A 188 -2.45 -0.24 24.52
CA ARG A 188 -2.24 1.20 24.30
C ARG A 188 -2.45 1.59 22.84
N SER A 189 -2.20 0.69 21.90
CA SER A 189 -2.30 0.97 20.47
C SER A 189 -2.49 -0.29 19.62
N ILE A 190 -2.93 -0.08 18.39
CA ILE A 190 -2.95 -1.08 17.30
C ILE A 190 -1.57 -1.07 16.64
N ASN A 191 -1.08 -2.23 16.21
CA ASN A 191 0.13 -2.33 15.40
C ASN A 191 0.05 -1.42 14.16
N VAL A 192 1.14 -0.71 13.84
CA VAL A 192 1.12 0.33 12.80
C VAL A 192 0.76 -0.20 11.40
N ALA A 193 1.18 -1.41 11.03
CA ALA A 193 0.78 -1.99 9.74
C ALA A 193 -0.71 -2.35 9.69
N VAL A 194 -1.27 -2.81 10.81
CA VAL A 194 -2.71 -3.08 10.94
C VAL A 194 -3.50 -1.77 10.87
N ALA A 195 -3.06 -0.74 11.60
CA ALA A 195 -3.67 0.59 11.56
C ALA A 195 -3.65 1.18 10.14
N ALA A 196 -2.53 1.03 9.43
CA ALA A 196 -2.41 1.46 8.04
C ALA A 196 -3.37 0.70 7.11
N GLY A 197 -3.51 -0.62 7.30
CA GLY A 197 -4.50 -1.41 6.56
C GLY A 197 -5.94 -0.97 6.80
N ILE A 198 -6.32 -0.71 8.06
CA ILE A 198 -7.66 -0.24 8.42
C ILE A 198 -7.94 1.13 7.79
N ALA A 199 -7.00 2.07 7.90
CA ALA A 199 -7.15 3.41 7.35
C ALA A 199 -7.19 3.42 5.81
N MET A 200 -6.35 2.62 5.14
CA MET A 200 -6.42 2.43 3.69
C MET A 200 -7.77 1.84 3.29
N HIS A 201 -8.24 0.80 3.98
CA HIS A 201 -9.52 0.17 3.67
C HIS A 201 -10.70 1.14 3.89
N ALA A 202 -10.67 1.97 4.93
CA ALA A 202 -11.67 3.03 5.15
C ALA A 202 -11.70 4.07 4.01
N TRP A 203 -10.55 4.35 3.40
CA TRP A 203 -10.52 5.17 2.18
C TRP A 203 -11.11 4.42 0.98
N ILE A 204 -10.75 3.15 0.80
CA ILE A 204 -11.20 2.30 -0.31
C ILE A 204 -12.72 2.16 -0.32
N THR A 205 -13.34 1.85 0.81
CA THR A 205 -14.81 1.70 0.91
C THR A 205 -15.56 2.96 0.51
N ARG A 206 -14.92 4.13 0.60
CA ARG A 206 -15.51 5.42 0.26
C ARG A 206 -15.29 5.82 -1.20
N HIS A 207 -14.08 5.60 -1.73
CA HIS A 207 -13.64 6.25 -2.96
C HIS A 207 -13.32 5.29 -4.10
N ALA A 208 -13.05 4.02 -3.81
CA ALA A 208 -12.73 3.04 -4.85
C ALA A 208 -14.02 2.50 -5.51
N ASN A 209 -13.94 2.21 -6.81
CA ASN A 209 -14.96 1.42 -7.47
C ASN A 209 -14.68 -0.07 -7.22
N ILE A 210 -15.39 -0.66 -6.27
CA ILE A 210 -15.23 -2.08 -5.89
C ILE A 210 -15.56 -3.06 -7.02
N ALA A 211 -16.32 -2.64 -8.04
CA ALA A 211 -16.59 -3.48 -9.21
C ALA A 211 -15.34 -3.74 -10.06
N ASN A 212 -14.27 -2.96 -9.85
CA ASN A 212 -12.97 -3.15 -10.50
C ASN A 212 -12.00 -3.99 -9.63
N ALA A 213 -12.45 -4.49 -8.48
CA ALA A 213 -11.63 -5.38 -7.65
C ALA A 213 -11.54 -6.78 -8.29
N TRP A 214 -10.41 -7.43 -8.04
CA TRP A 214 -10.12 -8.82 -8.36
C TRP A 214 -10.49 -9.60 -7.11
#